data_AF-A0A7V3RQB5-F1
#
_entry.id   AF-A0A7V3RQB5-F1
#
_cell.length_a   1.000
_cell.length_b   1.000
_cell.length_c   1.000
_cell.angle_alpha   90.00
_cell.angle_beta   90.00
_cell.angle_gamma   90.00
#
_symmetry.space_group_name_H-M   'P 1'
#
loop_
_entity.id
_entity.type
_entity.pdbx_description
1 polymer ?
#
loop_
_entity_poly.entity_id
_entity_poly.type
_entity_poly.pdbx_seq_one_letter_code
_entity_poly.pdbx_strand_id
1 'polypeptide(L)'
;GTAGRNTSKQWEKLVGAIAFQEAWNAPANAGLRRTVTSFLCPTFAHEFTQGQVGLTSYVGIAGVGEDAAILLHGDANAGFFGYDRLLGASDISARLDATMTAIETMQDNGPWPAGGLPTVRGVLRDSDRCIGRDAAFGGLHRGGANVLWADGSVRFLTDKIDPTLFREEARIKR
;
A
#
# COMPACT_ATOMS: atom_id res chain seq x y z
N GLY A 1 -12.05 -22.02 -13.20
CA GLY A 1 -12.36 -21.58 -11.83
C GLY A 1 -11.73 -22.44 -10.74
N THR A 2 -10.48 -22.88 -10.89
CA THR A 2 -9.74 -23.71 -9.91
C THR A 2 -8.54 -22.99 -9.29
N ALA A 3 -7.97 -21.99 -9.98
CA ALA A 3 -6.82 -21.22 -9.50
C ALA A 3 -7.13 -20.42 -8.21
N GLY A 4 -8.23 -19.65 -8.18
CA GLY A 4 -8.55 -18.80 -7.03
C GLY A 4 -8.80 -19.55 -5.71
N ARG A 5 -9.28 -20.80 -5.77
CA ARG A 5 -9.57 -21.61 -4.57
C ARG A 5 -8.31 -22.22 -3.96
N ASN A 6 -7.26 -22.44 -4.76
CA ASN A 6 -5.97 -22.93 -4.28
C ASN A 6 -5.14 -21.77 -3.68
N THR A 7 -5.26 -20.59 -4.27
CA THR A 7 -4.62 -19.36 -3.78
C THR A 7 -5.18 -18.91 -2.43
N SER A 8 -6.50 -19.02 -2.16
CA SER A 8 -7.04 -18.65 -0.83
C SER A 8 -6.51 -19.55 0.29
N LYS A 9 -6.46 -20.88 0.07
CA LYS A 9 -5.87 -21.82 1.05
C LYS A 9 -4.40 -21.53 1.32
N GLN A 10 -3.66 -21.11 0.30
CA GLN A 10 -2.26 -20.69 0.47
C GLN A 10 -2.15 -19.42 1.31
N TRP A 11 -3.03 -18.44 1.11
CA TRP A 11 -3.07 -17.22 1.92
C TRP A 11 -3.48 -17.48 3.35
N GLU A 12 -4.54 -18.25 3.58
CA GLU A 12 -4.99 -18.66 4.92
C GLU A 12 -3.86 -19.35 5.69
N LYS A 13 -3.13 -20.25 5.03
CA LYS A 13 -1.95 -20.91 5.61
C LYS A 13 -0.82 -19.93 5.92
N LEU A 14 -0.57 -18.96 5.04
CA LEU A 14 0.47 -17.95 5.24
C LEU A 14 0.12 -17.03 6.43
N VAL A 15 -1.12 -16.55 6.48
CA VAL A 15 -1.63 -15.69 7.56
C VAL A 15 -1.63 -16.43 8.89
N GLY A 16 -2.10 -17.68 8.91
CA GLY A 16 -2.12 -18.51 10.13
C GLY A 16 -0.73 -18.87 10.67
N ALA A 17 0.33 -18.70 9.88
CA ALA A 17 1.71 -18.94 10.29
C ALA A 17 2.43 -17.68 10.82
N ILE A 18 1.76 -16.52 10.84
CA ILE A 18 2.36 -15.27 11.34
C ILE A 18 2.43 -15.32 12.87
N ALA A 19 3.64 -15.21 13.42
CA ALA A 19 3.84 -14.95 14.84
C ALA A 19 3.69 -13.45 15.11
N PHE A 20 2.45 -13.01 15.37
CA PHE A 20 2.10 -11.59 15.53
C PHE A 20 2.78 -10.87 16.70
N GLN A 21 3.30 -11.61 17.68
CA GLN A 21 4.03 -11.05 18.83
C GLN A 21 5.53 -10.90 18.57
N GLU A 22 6.00 -11.33 17.39
CA GLU A 22 7.40 -11.32 17.00
C GLU A 22 7.64 -10.34 15.86
N ALA A 23 8.86 -9.82 15.75
CA ALA A 23 9.24 -8.99 14.60
C ALA A 23 9.08 -9.78 13.29
N TRP A 24 8.77 -9.07 12.20
CA TRP A 24 8.59 -9.70 10.88
C TRP A 24 9.82 -10.48 10.41
N ASN A 25 11.01 -10.08 10.85
CA ASN A 25 12.29 -10.71 10.55
C ASN A 25 12.80 -11.60 11.70
N ALA A 26 11.98 -11.93 12.70
CA ALA A 26 12.34 -12.93 13.69
C ALA A 26 12.47 -14.33 13.05
N PRO A 27 13.24 -15.26 13.64
CA PRO A 27 13.28 -16.66 13.18
C PRO A 27 11.90 -17.31 13.09
N ALA A 28 10.99 -16.98 14.02
CA ALA A 28 9.60 -17.46 14.02
C ALA A 28 8.82 -17.04 12.76
N ASN A 29 9.19 -15.91 12.14
CA ASN A 29 8.58 -15.36 10.93
C ASN A 29 9.43 -15.57 9.67
N ALA A 30 10.44 -16.46 9.70
CA ALA A 30 11.29 -16.74 8.53
C ALA A 30 10.48 -17.11 7.27
N GLY A 31 9.32 -17.75 7.45
CA GLY A 31 8.40 -18.09 6.37
C GLY A 31 7.77 -16.91 5.64
N LEU A 32 7.78 -15.69 6.21
CA LEU A 32 7.21 -14.49 5.57
C LEU A 32 8.19 -13.84 4.58
N ARG A 33 9.47 -14.22 4.65
CA ARG A 33 10.55 -13.72 3.77
C ARG A 33 10.52 -14.35 2.36
N ARG A 34 9.33 -14.69 1.86
CA ARG A 34 9.14 -15.25 0.52
C ARG A 34 8.52 -14.19 -0.38
N THR A 35 8.95 -14.16 -1.62
CA THR A 35 8.31 -13.36 -2.65
C THR A 35 6.90 -13.89 -2.92
N VAL A 36 5.93 -12.99 -2.91
CA VAL A 36 4.55 -13.25 -3.29
C VAL A 36 4.32 -12.56 -4.62
N THR A 37 4.22 -13.34 -5.70
CA THR A 37 4.09 -12.78 -7.06
C THR A 37 2.89 -11.84 -7.20
N SER A 38 1.79 -12.09 -6.48
CA SER A 38 0.61 -11.23 -6.47
C SER A 38 0.83 -9.86 -5.81
N PHE A 39 1.91 -9.68 -5.04
CA PHE A 39 2.28 -8.39 -4.45
C PHE A 39 3.29 -7.64 -5.33
N LEU A 40 3.65 -8.20 -6.48
CA LEU A 40 4.53 -7.57 -7.45
C LEU A 40 3.73 -7.11 -8.66
N CYS A 41 4.12 -5.95 -9.21
CA CYS A 41 3.59 -5.50 -10.48
C CYS A 41 4.07 -6.45 -11.60
N PRO A 42 3.16 -7.13 -12.33
CA PRO A 42 3.54 -8.18 -13.27
C PRO A 42 4.21 -7.64 -14.54
N THR A 43 4.08 -6.36 -14.83
CA THR A 43 4.65 -5.71 -16.03
C THR A 43 5.97 -4.99 -15.74
N PHE A 44 6.40 -4.96 -14.48
CA PHE A 44 7.68 -4.37 -14.10
C PHE A 44 8.72 -5.47 -13.95
N ALA A 45 9.89 -5.28 -14.57
CA ALA A 45 11.02 -6.18 -14.41
C ALA A 45 11.66 -5.95 -13.03
N HIS A 46 11.29 -6.77 -12.05
CA HIS A 46 11.86 -6.70 -10.71
C HIS A 46 13.29 -7.23 -10.72
N GLU A 47 14.26 -6.37 -10.45
CA GLU A 47 15.64 -6.78 -10.16
C GLU A 47 15.74 -7.14 -8.68
N PHE A 48 15.99 -8.41 -8.39
CA PHE A 48 16.21 -8.88 -7.01
C PHE A 48 17.70 -8.87 -6.72
N THR A 49 18.13 -8.01 -5.79
CA THR A 49 19.50 -8.10 -5.26
C THR A 49 19.64 -9.30 -4.31
N GLN A 50 20.87 -9.80 -4.16
CA GLN A 50 21.13 -10.92 -3.27
C GLN A 50 20.75 -10.55 -1.81
N GLY A 51 19.81 -11.29 -1.23
CA GLY A 51 19.31 -11.06 0.13
C GLY A 51 18.01 -10.25 0.21
N GLN A 52 17.53 -9.65 -0.89
CA GLN A 52 16.18 -9.09 -0.94
C GLN A 52 15.14 -10.20 -0.92
N VAL A 53 14.17 -10.06 -0.03
CA VAL A 53 13.13 -11.07 0.22
C VAL A 53 11.77 -10.39 0.36
N GLY A 54 10.74 -11.03 -0.18
CA GLY A 54 9.36 -10.64 0.07
C GLY A 54 8.97 -9.26 -0.46
N LEU A 55 9.57 -8.76 -1.54
CA LEU A 55 9.24 -7.43 -2.08
C LEU A 55 7.74 -7.26 -2.37
N THR A 56 7.24 -6.04 -2.16
CA THR A 56 5.94 -5.57 -2.64
C THR A 56 6.11 -4.35 -3.54
N SER A 57 5.34 -4.29 -4.63
CA SER A 57 5.19 -3.13 -5.51
C SER A 57 4.08 -2.19 -5.09
N TYR A 58 3.27 -2.60 -4.11
CA TYR A 58 2.08 -1.89 -3.68
C TYR A 58 2.22 -1.45 -2.23
N VAL A 59 1.86 -0.20 -1.96
CA VAL A 59 1.85 0.39 -0.62
C VAL A 59 0.46 0.92 -0.29
N GLY A 60 0.05 0.77 0.96
CA GLY A 60 -1.18 1.36 1.50
C GLY A 60 -1.06 2.88 1.65
N ILE A 61 -2.17 3.57 1.41
CA ILE A 61 -2.30 5.02 1.60
C ILE A 61 -2.71 5.32 3.03
N ALA A 62 -1.83 6.02 3.74
CA ALA A 62 -1.97 6.31 5.16
C ALA A 62 -2.81 7.56 5.45
N GLY A 63 -2.97 8.43 4.46
CA GLY A 63 -3.53 9.77 4.62
C GLY A 63 -2.59 10.86 4.13
N VAL A 64 -2.65 12.03 4.75
CA VAL A 64 -1.84 13.21 4.41
C VAL A 64 -0.90 13.57 5.57
N GLY A 65 0.39 13.72 5.29
CA GLY A 65 1.46 13.98 6.25
C GLY A 65 2.44 12.82 6.41
N GLU A 66 3.64 13.12 6.89
CA GLU A 66 4.70 12.11 7.16
C GLU A 66 4.27 11.12 8.25
N ASP A 67 3.48 11.60 9.21
CA ASP A 67 2.95 10.89 10.37
C ASP A 67 1.58 10.27 10.13
N ALA A 68 1.05 10.31 8.90
CA ALA A 68 -0.32 9.88 8.60
C ALA A 68 -0.64 8.44 9.06
N ALA A 69 0.36 7.55 9.07
CA ALA A 69 0.21 6.15 9.46
C ALA A 69 -0.06 5.94 10.96
N ILE A 70 0.27 6.91 11.82
CA ILE A 70 0.02 6.85 13.27
C ILE A 70 -1.20 7.69 13.70
N LEU A 71 -1.86 8.38 12.76
CA LEU A 71 -3.06 9.15 13.06
C LEU A 71 -4.25 8.24 13.40
N LEU A 72 -5.05 8.69 14.37
CA LEU A 72 -6.31 8.05 14.74
C LEU A 72 -7.35 8.15 13.59
N HIS A 73 -8.32 7.23 13.52
CA HIS A 73 -9.42 7.31 12.52
C HIS A 73 -10.21 8.61 12.63
N GLY A 74 -10.19 9.25 13.79
CA GLY A 74 -10.80 10.55 14.06
C GLY A 74 -10.17 11.71 13.28
N ASP A 75 -8.91 11.61 12.87
CA ASP A 75 -8.16 12.72 12.29
C ASP A 75 -8.65 13.03 10.87
N ALA A 76 -8.71 14.32 10.53
CA ALA A 76 -9.12 14.78 9.22
C ALA A 76 -8.13 14.37 8.11
N ASN A 77 -6.87 14.10 8.46
CA ASN A 77 -5.82 13.69 7.53
C ASN A 77 -5.60 12.18 7.46
N ALA A 78 -6.34 11.38 8.24
CA ALA A 78 -6.22 9.93 8.19
C ALA A 78 -6.69 9.38 6.82
N GLY A 79 -5.99 8.37 6.32
CA GLY A 79 -6.32 7.64 5.10
C GLY A 79 -6.90 6.26 5.37
N PHE A 80 -6.72 5.32 4.44
CA PHE A 80 -7.32 3.99 4.58
C PHE A 80 -6.49 3.07 5.49
N PHE A 81 -5.18 3.08 5.35
CA PHE A 81 -4.29 2.26 6.20
C PHE A 81 -3.66 3.09 7.33
N GLY A 82 -3.30 2.42 8.41
CA GLY A 82 -2.56 2.95 9.56
C GLY A 82 -2.00 1.79 10.38
N TYR A 83 -0.97 2.00 11.20
CA TYR A 83 -0.31 0.89 11.90
C TYR A 83 -1.20 0.28 12.99
N ASP A 84 -1.79 1.12 13.84
CA ASP A 84 -2.57 0.66 15.00
C ASP A 84 -4.06 0.97 14.86
N ARG A 85 -4.53 1.22 13.64
CA ARG A 85 -5.90 1.62 13.35
C ARG A 85 -6.65 0.51 12.60
N LEU A 86 -7.79 0.12 13.17
CA LEU A 86 -8.81 -0.65 12.47
C LEU A 86 -9.89 0.30 11.97
N LEU A 87 -10.21 0.23 10.69
CA LEU A 87 -11.33 0.99 10.10
C LEU A 87 -12.54 0.10 9.92
N GLY A 88 -13.68 0.56 10.43
CA GLY A 88 -15.00 0.11 10.04
C GLY A 88 -15.57 0.96 8.90
N ALA A 89 -16.60 0.44 8.24
CA ALA A 89 -17.30 1.18 7.18
C ALA A 89 -17.89 2.53 7.68
N SER A 90 -18.29 2.59 8.97
CA SER A 90 -18.81 3.80 9.60
C SER A 90 -17.77 4.91 9.80
N ASP A 91 -16.49 4.57 9.77
CA ASP A 91 -15.40 5.54 9.98
C ASP A 91 -15.08 6.32 8.69
N ILE A 92 -15.55 5.81 7.54
CA ILE A 92 -15.33 6.40 6.23
C ILE A 92 -16.53 7.29 5.88
N SER A 93 -16.31 8.60 5.91
CA SER A 93 -17.29 9.60 5.48
C SER A 93 -17.04 10.09 4.05
N ALA A 94 -15.84 9.90 3.53
CA ALA A 94 -15.52 10.15 2.14
C ALA A 94 -16.21 9.13 1.20
N ARG A 95 -16.32 9.51 -0.08
CA ARG A 95 -16.83 8.62 -1.12
C ARG A 95 -15.87 7.48 -1.40
N LEU A 96 -16.36 6.24 -1.35
CA LEU A 96 -15.55 5.03 -1.57
C LEU A 96 -14.88 5.00 -2.96
N ASP A 97 -15.59 5.50 -3.97
CA ASP A 97 -15.09 5.59 -5.35
C ASP A 97 -14.18 6.81 -5.59
N ALA A 98 -13.85 7.56 -4.53
CA ALA A 98 -12.92 8.68 -4.52
C ALA A 98 -11.94 8.63 -3.33
N THR A 99 -11.81 7.48 -2.66
CA THR A 99 -10.83 7.25 -1.60
C THR A 99 -9.83 6.19 -2.05
N MET A 100 -8.56 6.57 -2.13
CA MET A 100 -7.45 5.68 -2.47
C MET A 100 -7.10 4.80 -1.27
N THR A 101 -6.80 3.53 -1.53
CA THR A 101 -6.42 2.55 -0.50
C THR A 101 -4.99 2.08 -0.67
N ALA A 102 -4.58 1.71 -1.89
CA ALA A 102 -3.24 1.26 -2.18
C ALA A 102 -2.82 1.73 -3.58
N ILE A 103 -1.53 1.90 -3.78
CA ILE A 103 -0.96 2.40 -5.03
C ILE A 103 0.37 1.72 -5.31
N GLU A 104 0.68 1.60 -6.60
CA GLU A 104 2.00 1.17 -7.08
C GLU A 104 3.12 2.12 -6.67
N THR A 105 4.33 1.61 -6.42
CA THR A 105 5.54 2.41 -6.24
C THR A 105 6.80 1.63 -6.60
N MET A 106 7.81 2.33 -7.13
CA MET A 106 9.18 1.86 -7.34
C MET A 106 10.15 2.41 -6.28
N GLN A 107 9.68 3.26 -5.37
CA GLN A 107 10.51 3.88 -4.34
C GLN A 107 10.45 3.06 -3.06
N ASP A 108 11.56 2.92 -2.35
CA ASP A 108 11.66 2.28 -1.02
C ASP A 108 10.91 0.94 -0.89
N ASN A 109 10.90 0.13 -1.95
CA ASN A 109 10.26 -1.18 -1.90
C ASN A 109 11.04 -2.12 -0.97
N GLY A 110 10.29 -2.84 -0.14
CA GLY A 110 10.86 -3.77 0.81
C GLY A 110 9.93 -4.93 1.11
N PRO A 111 10.25 -5.72 2.13
CA PRO A 111 9.48 -6.90 2.47
C PRO A 111 8.02 -6.54 2.83
N TRP A 112 7.05 -7.21 2.23
CA TRP A 112 5.62 -7.05 2.51
C TRP A 112 5.21 -7.23 3.98
N PRO A 113 5.91 -8.03 4.84
CA PRO A 113 5.53 -8.12 6.24
C PRO A 113 6.24 -7.06 7.11
N ALA A 114 7.08 -6.19 6.53
CA ALA A 114 7.97 -5.32 7.32
C ALA A 114 7.26 -4.20 8.09
N GLY A 115 6.05 -3.81 7.68
CA GLY A 115 5.47 -2.54 8.10
C GLY A 115 6.26 -1.35 7.54
N GLY A 116 6.06 -0.16 8.09
CA GLY A 116 6.85 1.01 7.71
C GLY A 116 6.60 1.53 6.29
N LEU A 117 7.48 2.45 5.85
CA LEU A 117 7.50 3.01 4.49
C LEU A 117 7.48 1.98 3.35
N PRO A 118 8.07 0.77 3.48
CA PRO A 118 7.94 -0.25 2.46
C PRO A 118 6.52 -0.74 2.17
N THR A 119 5.57 -0.47 3.06
CA THR A 119 4.21 -1.05 2.99
C THR A 119 3.09 -0.04 3.18
N VAL A 120 3.29 1.07 3.90
CA VAL A 120 2.27 2.10 4.16
C VAL A 120 2.92 3.49 4.13
N ARG A 121 2.31 4.45 3.43
CA ARG A 121 2.86 5.82 3.26
C ARG A 121 1.78 6.89 3.34
N GLY A 122 2.12 8.00 3.99
CA GLY A 122 1.35 9.23 3.86
C GLY A 122 1.72 10.02 2.61
N VAL A 123 0.79 10.85 2.14
CA VAL A 123 1.03 11.83 1.09
C VAL A 123 1.60 13.09 1.72
N LEU A 124 2.83 13.45 1.35
CA LEU A 124 3.49 14.65 1.89
C LEU A 124 2.72 15.92 1.53
N ARG A 125 2.60 16.83 2.50
CA ARG A 125 1.82 18.07 2.37
C ARG A 125 2.41 19.01 1.31
N ASP A 126 3.73 19.10 1.28
CA ASP A 126 4.47 20.04 0.44
C ASP A 126 5.01 19.39 -0.84
N SER A 127 4.47 18.22 -1.22
CA SER A 127 4.85 17.57 -2.46
C SER A 127 4.07 18.16 -3.64
N ASP A 128 4.80 18.72 -4.59
CA ASP A 128 4.28 19.19 -5.89
C ASP A 128 4.08 18.05 -6.89
N ARG A 129 4.57 16.84 -6.58
CA ARG A 129 4.45 15.66 -7.43
C ARG A 129 4.28 14.40 -6.59
N CYS A 130 3.08 13.83 -6.62
CA CYS A 130 2.78 12.61 -5.88
C CYS A 130 3.17 11.33 -6.62
N ILE A 131 3.08 11.32 -7.95
CA ILE A 131 3.31 10.13 -8.79
C ILE A 131 4.47 10.39 -9.77
N GLY A 132 5.40 9.46 -9.87
CA GLY A 132 6.53 9.54 -10.80
C GLY A 132 7.71 8.67 -10.39
N ARG A 133 8.78 8.70 -11.21
CA ARG A 133 10.01 7.95 -10.90
C ARG A 133 10.68 8.46 -9.63
N ASP A 134 10.70 9.77 -9.40
CA ASP A 134 11.36 10.40 -8.25
C ASP A 134 10.37 10.87 -7.18
N ALA A 135 9.16 10.28 -7.17
CA ALA A 135 8.09 10.61 -6.23
C ALA A 135 7.77 9.42 -5.33
N ALA A 136 7.09 9.66 -4.21
CA ALA A 136 6.76 8.61 -3.24
C ALA A 136 5.92 7.45 -3.84
N PHE A 137 5.18 7.71 -4.92
CA PHE A 137 4.32 6.74 -5.58
C PHE A 137 4.58 6.66 -7.09
N GLY A 138 4.18 5.55 -7.71
CA GLY A 138 4.30 5.28 -9.13
C GLY A 138 5.69 4.87 -9.59
N GLY A 139 6.08 5.31 -10.78
CA GLY A 139 7.37 5.00 -11.40
C GLY A 139 7.41 3.67 -12.15
N LEU A 140 6.63 2.67 -11.73
CA LEU A 140 6.57 1.35 -12.39
C LEU A 140 6.04 1.42 -13.83
N HIS A 141 5.19 2.40 -14.12
CA HIS A 141 4.59 2.62 -15.43
C HIS A 141 4.80 4.05 -15.90
N ARG A 142 4.86 4.22 -17.23
CA ARG A 142 4.98 5.54 -17.83
C ARG A 142 3.67 6.32 -17.67
N GLY A 143 3.75 7.54 -17.18
CA GLY A 143 2.64 8.49 -17.17
C GLY A 143 1.64 8.33 -16.02
N GLY A 144 1.89 7.44 -15.06
CA GLY A 144 0.97 7.23 -13.94
C GLY A 144 1.22 5.94 -13.14
N ALA A 145 0.21 5.56 -12.36
CA ALA A 145 0.20 4.40 -11.49
C ALA A 145 -1.20 3.78 -11.41
N ASN A 146 -1.28 2.45 -11.22
CA ASN A 146 -2.53 1.80 -10.86
C ASN A 146 -2.81 2.04 -9.38
N VAL A 147 -4.05 2.41 -9.08
CA VAL A 147 -4.54 2.73 -7.75
C VAL A 147 -5.75 1.86 -7.43
N LEU A 148 -5.73 1.22 -6.27
CA LEU A 148 -6.88 0.54 -5.68
C LEU A 148 -7.71 1.55 -4.89
N TRP A 149 -9.00 1.60 -5.20
CA TRP A 149 -9.98 2.49 -4.54
C TRP A 149 -10.79 1.72 -3.50
N ALA A 150 -11.41 2.45 -2.57
CA ALA A 150 -12.13 1.84 -1.44
C ALA A 150 -13.42 1.13 -1.88
N ASP A 151 -13.92 1.40 -3.08
CA ASP A 151 -14.99 0.64 -3.73
C ASP A 151 -14.53 -0.71 -4.33
N GLY A 152 -13.23 -1.02 -4.24
CA GLY A 152 -12.62 -2.23 -4.78
C GLY A 152 -12.22 -2.14 -6.26
N SER A 153 -12.47 -1.01 -6.93
CA SER A 153 -12.03 -0.80 -8.31
C SER A 153 -10.53 -0.49 -8.38
N VAL A 154 -9.90 -0.86 -9.49
CA VAL A 154 -8.53 -0.45 -9.83
C VAL A 154 -8.58 0.47 -11.03
N ARG A 155 -7.98 1.66 -10.91
CA ARG A 155 -7.97 2.67 -11.99
C ARG A 155 -6.57 3.22 -12.16
N PHE A 156 -6.21 3.52 -13.40
CA PHE A 156 -4.94 4.18 -13.72
C PHE A 156 -5.05 5.68 -13.44
N LEU A 157 -4.16 6.21 -12.61
CA LEU A 157 -4.09 7.61 -12.23
C LEU A 157 -2.85 8.25 -12.84
N THR A 158 -3.04 9.36 -13.55
CA THR A 158 -1.96 10.04 -14.27
C THR A 158 -1.00 10.76 -13.31
N ASP A 159 0.27 10.82 -13.70
CA ASP A 159 1.30 11.64 -13.04
C ASP A 159 1.08 13.16 -13.14
N LYS A 160 0.06 13.59 -13.89
CA LYS A 160 -0.38 14.98 -14.00
C LYS A 160 -1.51 15.36 -13.05
N ILE A 161 -1.92 14.46 -12.15
CA ILE A 161 -2.97 14.76 -11.17
C ILE A 161 -2.59 15.99 -10.33
N ASP A 162 -3.58 16.84 -10.03
CA ASP A 162 -3.41 17.93 -9.07
C ASP A 162 -3.01 17.34 -7.70
N PRO A 163 -1.85 17.73 -7.13
CA PRO A 163 -1.42 17.23 -5.83
C PRO A 163 -2.43 17.49 -4.70
N THR A 164 -3.22 18.56 -4.81
CA THR A 164 -4.30 18.87 -3.87
C THR A 164 -5.40 17.82 -3.98
N LEU A 165 -5.87 17.51 -5.19
CA LEU A 165 -6.86 16.46 -5.40
C LEU A 165 -6.35 15.10 -4.90
N PHE A 166 -5.09 14.76 -5.20
CA PHE A 166 -4.47 13.52 -4.73
C PHE A 166 -4.48 13.43 -3.19
N ARG A 167 -4.14 14.52 -2.50
CA ARG A 167 -4.23 14.60 -1.03
C ARG A 167 -5.66 14.49 -0.52
N GLU A 168 -6.64 15.05 -1.22
CA GLU A 168 -8.03 14.91 -0.81
C GLU A 168 -8.53 13.46 -0.96
N GLU A 169 -8.13 12.75 -2.02
CA GLU A 169 -8.49 11.34 -2.28
C GLU A 169 -7.71 10.36 -1.39
N ALA A 170 -6.63 10.82 -0.74
CA ALA A 170 -5.89 10.03 0.23
C ALA A 170 -6.58 9.95 1.61
N ARG A 171 -7.64 10.73 1.86
CA ARG A 171 -8.31 10.84 3.16
C ARG A 171 -9.62 10.05 3.20
N ILE A 172 -9.94 9.51 4.37
CA ILE A 172 -11.22 8.81 4.63
C ILE A 172 -12.34 9.74 5.10
N LYS A 173 -12.03 11.03 5.30
CA LYS A 173 -12.98 12.07 5.69
C LYS A 173 -13.05 13.18 4.67
N ARG A 174 -14.27 13.60 4.34
CA ARG A 174 -14.60 14.78 3.55
C ARG A 174 -15.94 15.36 4.00
#